data_AF-A0A528CHP6-F1
#
_entry.id   AF-A0A528CHP6-F1
#
_cell.length_a   1.000
_cell.length_b   1.000
_cell.length_c   1.000
_cell.angle_alpha   90.00
_cell.angle_beta   90.00
_cell.angle_gamma   90.00
#
_symmetry.space_group_name_H-M   'P 1'
#
loop_
_entity.id
_entity.type
_entity.pdbx_description
1 polymer ?
#
loop_
_entity_poly.entity_id
_entity_poly.type
_entity_poly.pdbx_seq_one_letter_code
_entity_poly.pdbx_strand_id
1 'polypeptide(L)' 'STDQYGTQLDPPSHWNPLGATISDLPATYAVRPLVVIDISGKVQTDEGYHLQVADIEEWEKEHGRIPEGSVVFVRS' A
#
# COMPACT_ATOMS: atom_id res chain seq x y z
N SER A 1 -23.53 -10.53 -0.84
CA SER A 1 -22.29 -11.16 -1.34
C SER A 1 -21.18 -10.16 -1.12
N THR A 2 -20.14 -10.52 -0.40
CA THR A 2 -19.06 -9.59 -0.06
C THR A 2 -18.11 -9.41 -1.25
N ASP A 3 -17.75 -8.17 -1.56
CA ASP A 3 -16.72 -7.78 -2.56
C ASP A 3 -15.32 -7.73 -1.91
N GLN A 4 -15.16 -8.42 -0.79
CA GLN A 4 -13.94 -8.41 0.02
C GLN A 4 -13.40 -9.83 0.23
N TYR A 5 -12.61 -10.32 -0.74
CA TYR A 5 -12.09 -11.68 -0.72
C TYR A 5 -10.74 -11.79 -1.43
N GLY A 6 -9.71 -12.22 -0.70
CA GLY A 6 -8.37 -12.46 -1.26
C GLY A 6 -7.65 -11.16 -1.64
N THR A 7 -6.82 -11.22 -2.69
CA THR A 7 -6.13 -10.05 -3.25
C THR A 7 -7.12 -9.20 -4.04
N GLN A 8 -7.23 -7.93 -3.68
CA GLN A 8 -8.27 -7.03 -4.19
C GLN A 8 -7.81 -5.57 -4.25
N LEU A 9 -8.63 -4.72 -4.85
CA LEU A 9 -8.45 -3.27 -4.88
C LEU A 9 -9.62 -2.61 -4.14
N ASP A 10 -9.31 -1.76 -3.15
CA ASP A 10 -10.32 -1.01 -2.41
C ASP A 10 -10.49 0.39 -3.02
N PRO A 11 -11.57 0.66 -3.77
CA PRO A 11 -11.82 1.98 -4.33
C PRO A 11 -12.20 2.98 -3.22
N PRO A 12 -12.07 4.30 -3.43
CA PRO A 12 -12.45 5.31 -2.43
C PRO A 12 -13.89 5.18 -1.89
N SER A 13 -14.81 4.68 -2.72
CA SER A 13 -16.20 4.41 -2.33
C SER A 13 -16.35 3.40 -1.19
N HIS A 14 -15.30 2.62 -0.91
CA HIS A 14 -15.32 1.63 0.17
C HIS A 14 -15.55 2.30 1.54
N TRP A 15 -14.98 3.48 1.77
CA TRP A 15 -15.12 4.23 3.04
C TRP A 15 -15.90 5.52 2.91
N ASN A 16 -15.90 6.16 1.74
CA ASN A 16 -16.63 7.40 1.51
C ASN A 16 -17.74 7.16 0.47
N PRO A 17 -19.03 7.23 0.82
CA PRO A 17 -20.12 7.01 -0.13
C PRO A 17 -20.13 7.95 -1.35
N LEU A 18 -19.42 9.08 -1.29
CA LEU A 18 -19.25 10.03 -2.40
C LEU A 18 -17.91 9.83 -3.16
N GLY A 19 -17.12 8.83 -2.77
CA GLY A 19 -15.87 8.48 -3.43
C GLY A 19 -16.10 7.71 -4.74
N ALA A 20 -15.08 7.70 -5.60
CA ALA A 20 -15.09 6.92 -6.83
C ALA A 20 -15.30 5.42 -6.53
N THR A 21 -16.21 4.80 -7.25
CA THR A 21 -16.44 3.35 -7.25
C THR A 21 -15.41 2.64 -8.12
N ILE A 22 -15.33 1.31 -8.04
CA ILE A 22 -14.42 0.51 -8.88
C ILE A 22 -14.64 0.78 -10.38
N SER A 23 -15.89 0.99 -10.79
CA SER A 23 -16.28 1.27 -12.17
C SER A 23 -15.92 2.67 -12.65
N ASP A 24 -15.66 3.60 -11.72
CA ASP A 24 -15.26 4.97 -12.03
C ASP A 24 -13.74 5.10 -12.27
N LEU A 25 -12.95 4.12 -11.80
CA LEU A 25 -11.50 4.15 -11.96
C LEU A 25 -11.10 3.77 -13.39
N PRO A 26 -10.17 4.49 -14.03
CA PRO A 26 -9.65 4.09 -15.33
C PRO A 26 -8.90 2.76 -15.22
N ALA A 27 -8.94 1.93 -16.27
CA ALA A 27 -8.24 0.63 -16.27
C ALA A 27 -6.72 0.74 -16.01
N THR A 28 -6.14 1.91 -16.27
CA THR A 28 -4.72 2.20 -16.02
C THR A 28 -4.43 2.65 -14.58
N TYR A 29 -5.43 2.79 -13.72
CA TYR A 29 -5.27 3.34 -12.36
C TYR A 29 -4.23 2.58 -11.52
N ALA A 30 -4.15 1.25 -11.69
CA ALA A 30 -3.21 0.41 -10.97
C ALA A 30 -1.82 0.27 -11.65
N VAL A 31 -1.63 0.83 -12.85
CA VAL A 31 -0.34 0.79 -13.56
C VAL A 31 0.53 1.92 -13.04
N ARG A 32 1.30 1.63 -11.99
CA ARG A 32 2.07 2.62 -11.23
C ARG A 32 3.43 2.05 -10.81
N PRO A 33 4.44 2.89 -10.57
CA PRO A 33 5.68 2.44 -9.94
C PRO A 33 5.39 1.76 -8.59
N LEU A 34 6.12 0.70 -8.27
CA LEU A 34 5.97 -0.04 -7.03
C LEU A 34 7.21 0.16 -6.16
N VAL A 35 6.98 0.54 -4.90
CA VAL A 35 7.96 0.52 -3.82
C VAL A 35 7.57 -0.59 -2.85
N VAL A 36 8.55 -1.38 -2.40
CA VAL A 36 8.34 -2.42 -1.39
C VAL A 36 9.20 -2.09 -0.18
N ILE A 37 8.56 -1.83 0.96
CA ILE A 37 9.23 -1.64 2.24
C ILE A 37 9.11 -2.96 3.01
N ASP A 38 10.26 -3.57 3.31
CA ASP A 38 10.33 -4.85 3.97
C ASP A 38 10.53 -4.69 5.48
N ILE A 39 9.54 -5.12 6.24
CA ILE A 39 9.57 -5.20 7.70
C ILE A 39 9.44 -6.63 8.20
N SER A 40 9.57 -7.65 7.34
CA SER A 40 9.23 -9.02 7.71
C SER A 40 10.12 -9.57 8.84
N GLY A 41 11.38 -9.12 8.93
CA GLY A 41 12.24 -9.46 10.07
C GLY A 41 11.76 -8.87 11.41
N LYS A 42 11.14 -7.69 11.37
CA LYS A 42 10.57 -7.03 12.57
C LYS A 42 9.28 -7.73 12.99
N VAL A 43 8.41 -8.04 12.04
CA VAL A 43 7.17 -8.80 12.28
C VAL A 43 7.45 -10.22 12.77
N GLN A 44 8.52 -10.87 12.27
CA GLN A 44 8.96 -12.17 12.79
C GLN A 44 9.37 -12.12 14.27
N THR A 45 9.85 -10.98 14.74
CA THR A 45 10.28 -10.77 16.14
C THR A 45 9.10 -10.33 17.02
N ASP A 46 8.21 -9.50 16.47
CA ASP A 46 7.00 -9.00 17.12
C ASP A 46 5.85 -8.97 16.10
N GLU A 47 4.91 -9.91 16.22
CA GLU A 47 3.75 -10.03 15.34
C GLU A 47 2.85 -8.77 15.35
N GLY A 48 2.93 -7.96 16.40
CA GLY A 48 2.23 -6.68 16.53
C GLY A 48 2.98 -5.50 15.93
N TYR A 49 4.14 -5.72 15.29
CA TYR A 49 4.92 -4.63 14.73
C TYR A 49 4.19 -3.96 13.56
N HIS A 50 3.88 -2.67 13.73
CA HIS A 50 3.34 -1.84 12.68
C HIS A 50 4.47 -1.07 11.99
N LEU A 51 4.39 -0.92 10.66
CA LEU A 51 5.28 -0.04 9.91
C LEU A 51 5.33 1.35 10.57
N GLN A 52 6.53 1.84 10.83
CA GLN A 52 6.78 3.15 11.42
C GLN A 52 7.28 4.14 10.37
N VAL A 53 7.16 5.45 10.67
CA VAL A 53 7.75 6.51 9.83
C VAL A 53 9.26 6.30 9.66
N ALA A 54 9.95 5.88 10.73
CA ALA A 54 11.39 5.61 10.69
C ALA A 54 11.78 4.50 9.69
N ASP A 55 10.89 3.54 9.40
CA ASP A 55 11.14 2.48 8.42
C ASP A 55 11.13 3.04 7.00
N ILE A 56 10.24 4.00 6.75
CA ILE A 56 10.14 4.71 5.46
C ILE A 56 11.40 5.56 5.28
N GLU A 57 11.78 6.33 6.29
CA GLU A 57 12.98 7.17 6.25
C GLU A 57 14.25 6.34 6.03
N GLU A 58 14.36 5.17 6.67
CA GLU A 58 15.50 4.27 6.47
C GLU A 58 15.53 3.68 5.06
N TRP A 59 14.37 3.26 4.55
CA TRP A 59 14.25 2.81 3.16
C TRP A 59 14.66 3.90 2.17
N GLU A 60 14.21 5.16 2.38
CA GLU A 60 14.54 6.30 1.53
C GLU A 60 16.02 6.71 1.58
N LYS A 61 16.71 6.49 2.70
CA LYS A 61 18.17 6.71 2.78
C LYS A 61 18.94 5.76 1.86
N GLU A 62 18.49 4.51 1.75
CA GLU A 62 19.14 3.48 0.95
C GLU A 62 18.75 3.56 -0.53
N HIS A 63 17.46 3.77 -0.82
CA HIS A 63 16.90 3.66 -2.17
C HIS A 63 16.61 5.02 -2.83
N GLY A 64 16.74 6.11 -2.08
CA GLY A 64 16.30 7.45 -2.47
C GLY A 64 14.82 7.70 -2.13
N ARG A 65 14.41 8.96 -2.28
CA ARG A 65 13.04 9.40 -1.99
C ARG A 65 12.02 8.60 -2.80
N ILE A 66 10.92 8.18 -2.16
CA ILE A 66 9.83 7.48 -2.83
C ILE A 66 9.28 8.36 -3.96
N PRO A 67 9.27 7.88 -5.22
CA PRO A 67 8.80 8.68 -6.34
C PRO A 67 7.30 9.00 -6.21
N GLU A 68 6.94 10.22 -6.58
CA GLU A 68 5.53 10.63 -6.67
C GLU A 68 4.75 9.67 -7.57
N GLY A 69 3.53 9.32 -7.16
CA GLY A 69 2.67 8.41 -7.92
C GLY A 69 2.98 6.93 -7.69
N SER A 70 3.97 6.56 -6.87
CA SER A 70 4.21 5.15 -6.51
C SER A 70 3.07 4.55 -5.68
N VAL A 71 2.89 3.24 -5.79
CA VAL A 71 2.19 2.42 -4.80
C VAL A 71 3.25 1.88 -3.85
N VAL A 72 2.99 1.94 -2.54
CA VAL A 72 3.90 1.43 -1.51
C VAL A 72 3.30 0.15 -0.93
N PHE A 73 4.00 -0.96 -1.10
CA PHE A 73 3.66 -2.23 -0.47
C PHE A 73 4.49 -2.42 0.79
N VAL A 74 3.85 -2.94 1.83
CA VAL A 74 4.51 -3.37 3.05
C VAL A 74 4.64 -4.88 3.01
N ARG A 75 5.87 -5.37 3.02
CA ARG A 75 6.15 -6.80 3.20
C ARG A 75 6.32 -7.05 4.70
N SER A 76 5.32 -7.70 5.28
CA SER A 76 5.24 -8.12 6.69
C SER A 76 5.56 -9.61 6.85
#